data_AF-A0A259DIG7-F1
#
_entry.id   AF-A0A259DIG7-F1
#
_cell.length_a   1.000
_cell.length_b   1.000
_cell.length_c   1.000
_cell.angle_alpha   90.00
_cell.angle_beta   90.00
_cell.angle_gamma   90.00
#
_symmetry.space_group_name_H-M   'P 1'
#
loop_
_entity.id
_entity.type
_entity.pdbx_description
1 polymer ?
#
loop_
_entity_poly.entity_id
_entity_poly.type
_entity_poly.pdbx_seq_one_letter_code
_entity_poly.pdbx_strand_id
1 'polypeptide(L)'
;DHAVHGSQSHPKPSNQKTIISAFALIMALIAVIVLAKQLAPFIEAGVQAVGAPHEVVGILIACLVLLPESFTAIRQAIDNKMQNSFNLAYGSGLASVGLTIPVVAVLSYVFGITLTLGLDAKSLVFLMLTFILSIMTISMGRATFAQGIIHLVVFGAYLRLSITP
;
A
#
# COMPACT_ATOMS: atom_id res chain seq x y z
N ASP A 1 40.24 -12.98 -26.12
CA ASP A 1 39.85 -11.82 -25.31
C ASP A 1 38.68 -12.11 -24.39
N HIS A 2 39.00 -12.51 -23.16
CA HIS A 2 38.02 -12.69 -22.09
C HIS A 2 37.74 -11.34 -21.43
N ALA A 3 36.56 -10.78 -21.67
CA ALA A 3 36.08 -9.60 -20.99
C ALA A 3 35.79 -9.93 -19.51
N VAL A 4 36.60 -9.38 -18.61
CA VAL A 4 36.38 -9.38 -17.17
C VAL A 4 35.18 -8.46 -16.90
N HIS A 5 34.01 -9.04 -16.64
CA HIS A 5 32.92 -8.34 -16.00
C HIS A 5 33.36 -8.02 -14.56
N GLY A 6 33.90 -6.82 -14.36
CA GLY A 6 34.17 -6.27 -13.05
C GLY A 6 32.89 -6.24 -12.23
N SER A 7 32.83 -7.08 -11.21
CA SER A 7 31.82 -7.02 -10.16
C SER A 7 31.88 -5.61 -9.55
N GLN A 8 30.91 -4.77 -9.88
CA GLN A 8 30.67 -3.49 -9.23
C GLN A 8 30.36 -3.77 -7.75
N SER A 9 31.38 -3.81 -6.92
CA SER A 9 31.23 -3.96 -5.47
C SER A 9 30.67 -2.65 -4.94
N HIS A 10 29.36 -2.60 -4.69
CA HIS A 10 28.77 -1.51 -3.94
C HIS A 10 29.53 -1.38 -2.60
N PRO A 11 30.22 -0.27 -2.34
CA PRO A 11 31.00 -0.13 -1.12
C PRO A 11 30.07 -0.23 0.08
N LYS A 12 30.39 -1.12 1.03
CA LYS A 12 29.58 -1.32 2.24
C LYS A 12 29.41 0.02 2.96
N PRO A 13 28.18 0.42 3.32
CA PRO A 13 27.97 1.67 4.05
C PRO A 13 28.71 1.61 5.38
N SER A 14 29.38 2.71 5.74
CA SER A 14 30.05 2.86 7.05
C SER A 14 29.05 2.65 8.18
N ASN A 15 29.47 1.99 9.27
CA ASN A 15 28.63 1.74 10.45
C ASN A 15 27.95 3.01 10.97
N GLN A 16 28.62 4.17 10.88
CA GLN A 16 28.04 5.45 11.26
C GLN A 16 26.82 5.82 10.38
N LYS A 17 26.92 5.63 9.06
CA LYS A 17 25.81 5.90 8.14
C LYS A 17 24.63 4.95 8.39
N THR A 18 24.90 3.69 8.71
CA THR A 18 23.86 2.71 9.05
C THR A 18 23.11 3.10 10.31
N ILE A 19 23.82 3.48 11.39
CA ILE A 19 23.18 3.90 12.66
C ILE A 19 22.34 5.16 12.46
N ILE A 20 22.88 6.17 11.77
CA ILE A 20 22.15 7.41 11.48
C ILE A 20 20.88 7.12 10.66
N SER A 21 20.98 6.26 9.64
CA SER A 21 19.84 5.90 8.80
C SER A 21 18.78 5.12 9.59
N ALA A 22 19.19 4.21 10.48
CA ALA A 22 18.28 3.46 11.34
C ALA A 22 17.54 4.40 12.31
N PHE A 23 18.24 5.35 12.93
CA PHE A 23 17.61 6.34 13.80
C PHE A 23 16.66 7.27 13.01
N ALA A 24 17.09 7.75 11.84
CA ALA A 24 16.25 8.55 10.96
C ALA A 24 14.99 7.81 10.51
N LEU A 25 15.09 6.50 10.24
CA LEU A 25 13.95 5.65 9.90
C LEU A 25 12.94 5.56 11.05
N ILE A 26 13.40 5.28 12.28
CA ILE A 26 12.52 5.23 13.47
C ILE A 26 11.81 6.58 13.66
N MET A 27 12.55 7.69 13.57
CA MET A 27 11.98 9.04 13.69
C MET A 27 10.96 9.34 12.60
N ALA A 28 11.22 8.96 11.36
CA ALA A 28 10.29 9.12 10.24
C ALA A 28 9.01 8.30 10.45
N LEU A 29 9.13 7.04 10.90
CA LEU A 29 7.96 6.20 11.19
C LEU A 29 7.09 6.80 12.30
N ILE A 30 7.69 7.27 13.39
CA ILE A 30 6.96 7.95 14.48
C ILE A 30 6.27 9.20 13.95
N ALA A 31 6.97 10.02 13.18
CA ALA A 31 6.40 11.25 12.61
C ALA A 31 5.19 10.96 11.71
N VAL A 32 5.27 9.96 10.83
CA VAL A 32 4.18 9.57 9.95
C VAL A 32 2.97 9.04 10.74
N ILE A 33 3.20 8.22 11.77
CA ILE A 33 2.12 7.70 12.62
C ILE A 33 1.42 8.84 13.37
N VAL A 34 2.18 9.78 13.94
CA VAL A 34 1.61 10.94 14.64
C VAL A 34 0.82 11.82 13.68
N LEU A 35 1.36 12.09 12.48
CA LEU A 35 0.69 12.89 11.48
C LEU A 35 -0.62 12.25 11.01
N ALA A 36 -0.61 10.95 10.72
CA ALA A 36 -1.80 10.21 10.32
C ALA A 36 -2.87 10.23 11.42
N LYS A 37 -2.47 10.03 12.69
CA LYS A 37 -3.37 10.07 13.84
C LYS A 37 -3.96 11.46 14.09
N GLN A 38 -3.18 12.52 13.87
CA GLN A 38 -3.66 13.89 13.98
C GLN A 38 -4.57 14.30 12.84
N LEU A 39 -4.39 13.73 11.63
CA LEU A 39 -5.23 14.05 10.48
C LEU A 39 -6.57 13.30 10.47
N ALA A 40 -6.63 12.12 11.10
CA ALA A 40 -7.84 11.28 11.11
C ALA A 40 -9.12 12.04 11.55
N PRO A 41 -9.13 12.83 12.64
CA PRO A 41 -10.31 13.59 13.05
C PRO A 41 -10.74 14.66 12.02
N PHE A 42 -9.79 15.27 11.31
CA PHE A 42 -10.10 16.25 10.27
C PHE A 42 -10.74 15.60 9.05
N ILE A 43 -10.25 14.41 8.66
CA ILE A 43 -10.85 13.62 7.59
C ILE A 43 -12.26 13.18 8.00
N GLU A 44 -12.43 12.70 9.23
CA GLU A 44 -13.73 12.29 9.77
C GLU A 44 -14.73 13.44 9.77
N ALA A 45 -14.35 14.62 10.26
CA ALA A 45 -15.19 15.82 10.23
C ALA A 45 -15.58 16.23 8.80
N GLY A 46 -14.64 16.13 7.84
CA GLY A 46 -14.91 16.40 6.43
C GLY A 46 -15.89 15.41 5.80
N VAL A 47 -15.72 14.11 6.08
CA VAL A 47 -16.63 13.05 5.61
C VAL A 47 -18.04 13.24 6.19
N GLN A 48 -18.14 13.56 7.49
CA GLN A 48 -19.40 13.84 8.15
C GLN A 48 -20.08 15.09 7.59
N ALA A 49 -19.32 16.15 7.28
CA ALA A 49 -19.87 17.39 6.71
C ALA A 49 -20.51 17.20 5.32
N VAL A 50 -20.01 16.24 4.53
CA VAL A 50 -20.56 15.88 3.21
C VAL A 50 -21.63 14.78 3.30
N GLY A 51 -21.87 14.23 4.50
CA GLY A 51 -22.84 13.15 4.71
C GLY A 51 -22.43 11.82 4.10
N ALA A 52 -21.12 11.60 3.87
CA ALA A 52 -20.60 10.37 3.29
C ALA A 52 -20.47 9.25 4.36
N PRO A 53 -20.52 7.96 3.96
CA PRO A 53 -20.39 6.84 4.87
C PRO A 53 -19.06 6.82 5.63
N HIS A 54 -19.07 6.31 6.86
CA HIS A 54 -17.85 6.22 7.70
C HIS A 54 -16.75 5.35 7.06
N GLU A 55 -17.12 4.37 6.23
CA GLU A 55 -16.18 3.54 5.46
C GLU A 55 -15.21 4.38 4.61
N VAL A 56 -15.66 5.54 4.12
CA VAL A 56 -14.86 6.46 3.31
C VAL A 56 -13.69 7.04 4.12
N VAL A 57 -13.81 7.19 5.44
CA VAL A 57 -12.71 7.67 6.30
C VAL A 57 -11.52 6.72 6.21
N GLY A 58 -11.78 5.40 6.31
CA GLY A 58 -10.74 4.38 6.20
C GLY A 58 -10.06 4.38 4.82
N ILE A 59 -10.85 4.52 3.75
CA ILE A 59 -10.35 4.62 2.37
C ILE A 59 -9.44 5.84 2.21
N LEU A 60 -9.86 7.02 2.69
CA LEU A 60 -9.08 8.25 2.59
C LEU A 60 -7.78 8.19 3.39
N ILE A 61 -7.80 7.64 4.60
CA ILE A 61 -6.60 7.44 5.41
C ILE A 61 -5.64 6.48 4.72
N ALA A 62 -6.14 5.36 4.17
CA ALA A 62 -5.32 4.41 3.42
C ALA A 62 -4.66 5.06 2.19
N CYS A 63 -5.44 5.81 1.39
CA CYS A 63 -4.91 6.55 0.24
C CYS A 63 -3.83 7.56 0.64
N LEU A 64 -4.04 8.31 1.72
CA LEU A 64 -3.08 9.29 2.22
C LEU A 64 -1.76 8.64 2.62
N VAL A 65 -1.82 7.55 3.40
CA VAL A 65 -0.63 6.86 3.91
C VAL A 65 0.16 6.19 2.78
N LEU A 66 -0.52 5.63 1.78
CA LEU A 66 0.11 4.97 0.63
C LEU A 66 0.54 5.93 -0.49
N LEU A 67 0.14 7.20 -0.43
CA LEU A 67 0.42 8.22 -1.45
C LEU A 67 1.91 8.36 -1.80
N PRO A 68 2.86 8.54 -0.85
CA PRO A 68 4.27 8.75 -1.18
C PRO A 68 4.91 7.54 -1.88
N GLU A 69 4.50 6.32 -1.51
CA GLU A 69 4.96 5.09 -2.13
C GLU A 69 4.37 4.91 -3.52
N SER A 70 3.08 5.20 -3.66
CA SER A 70 2.38 5.18 -4.95
C SER A 70 3.00 6.16 -5.94
N PHE A 71 3.34 7.36 -5.49
CA PHE A 71 4.04 8.35 -6.30
C PHE A 71 5.41 7.84 -6.77
N THR A 72 6.16 7.20 -5.88
CA THR A 72 7.46 6.61 -6.20
C THR A 72 7.33 5.45 -7.20
N ALA A 73 6.32 4.59 -7.04
CA ALA A 73 6.03 3.50 -7.96
C ALA A 73 5.66 4.01 -9.35
N ILE A 74 4.76 5.01 -9.44
CA ILE A 74 4.39 5.64 -10.71
C ILE A 74 5.61 6.23 -11.41
N ARG A 75 6.48 6.93 -10.67
CA ARG A 75 7.73 7.48 -11.23
C ARG A 75 8.63 6.37 -11.78
N GLN A 76 8.78 5.26 -11.06
CA GLN A 76 9.56 4.11 -11.54
C GLN A 76 8.93 3.47 -12.79
N ALA A 77 7.61 3.41 -12.89
CA ALA A 77 6.91 2.93 -14.08
C ALA A 77 7.16 3.84 -15.30
N ILE A 78 7.11 5.17 -15.11
CA ILE A 78 7.42 6.15 -16.17
C ILE A 78 8.88 6.00 -16.65
N ASP A 79 9.81 5.70 -15.73
CA ASP A 79 11.22 5.42 -16.04
C ASP A 79 11.45 4.03 -16.67
N ASN A 80 10.40 3.32 -17.11
CA ASN A 80 10.44 1.96 -17.64
C ASN A 80 11.02 0.90 -16.68
N LYS A 81 11.03 1.17 -15.37
CA LYS A 81 11.49 0.24 -14.32
C LYS A 81 10.32 -0.54 -13.73
N MET A 82 9.58 -1.26 -14.58
CA MET A 82 8.35 -1.95 -14.21
C MET A 82 8.53 -2.96 -13.06
N GLN A 83 9.63 -3.71 -13.04
CA GLN A 83 9.91 -4.63 -11.94
C GLN A 83 10.07 -3.90 -10.60
N ASN A 84 10.77 -2.77 -10.57
CA ASN A 84 10.95 -1.98 -9.35
C ASN A 84 9.61 -1.37 -8.92
N SER A 85 8.84 -0.83 -9.87
CA SER A 85 7.50 -0.30 -9.60
C SER A 85 6.60 -1.36 -8.97
N PHE A 86 6.58 -2.57 -9.51
CA PHE A 86 5.78 -3.67 -8.96
C PHE A 86 6.31 -4.17 -7.63
N ASN A 87 7.63 -4.33 -7.49
CA ASN A 87 8.25 -4.72 -6.23
C ASN A 87 7.95 -3.69 -5.12
N LEU A 88 7.89 -2.39 -5.44
CA LEU A 88 7.55 -1.35 -4.49
C LEU A 88 6.05 -1.38 -4.15
N ALA A 89 5.18 -1.36 -5.17
CA ALA A 89 3.72 -1.31 -4.96
C ALA A 89 3.17 -2.59 -4.32
N TYR A 90 3.40 -3.75 -4.94
CA TYR A 90 2.91 -5.04 -4.42
C TYR A 90 3.72 -5.49 -3.21
N GLY A 91 5.04 -5.25 -3.18
CA GLY A 91 5.86 -5.63 -2.02
C GLY A 91 5.45 -4.88 -0.76
N SER A 92 5.19 -3.57 -0.84
CA SER A 92 4.71 -2.80 0.31
C SER A 92 3.29 -3.18 0.72
N GLY A 93 2.37 -3.30 -0.24
CA GLY A 93 0.99 -3.68 0.03
C GLY A 93 0.86 -5.07 0.66
N LEU A 94 1.58 -6.07 0.10
CA LEU A 94 1.60 -7.43 0.64
C LEU A 94 2.30 -7.49 2.01
N ALA A 95 3.35 -6.71 2.23
CA ALA A 95 3.99 -6.64 3.55
C ALA A 95 3.03 -6.06 4.61
N SER A 96 2.28 -5.02 4.24
CA SER A 96 1.30 -4.39 5.13
C SER A 96 0.15 -5.35 5.45
N VAL A 97 -0.51 -5.91 4.43
CA VAL A 97 -1.65 -6.85 4.66
C VAL A 97 -1.18 -8.15 5.31
N GLY A 98 -0.08 -8.72 4.82
CA GLY A 98 0.48 -9.99 5.29
C GLY A 98 1.08 -9.95 6.69
N LEU A 99 1.48 -8.77 7.19
CA LEU A 99 1.91 -8.60 8.58
C LEU A 99 0.76 -8.12 9.48
N THR A 100 -0.01 -7.12 9.05
CA THR A 100 -1.03 -6.49 9.90
C THR A 100 -2.17 -7.43 10.27
N ILE A 101 -2.69 -8.24 9.33
CA ILE A 101 -3.79 -9.17 9.64
C ILE A 101 -3.36 -10.21 10.70
N PRO A 102 -2.23 -10.93 10.55
CA PRO A 102 -1.79 -11.88 11.57
C PRO A 102 -1.43 -11.21 12.90
N VAL A 103 -0.77 -10.04 12.89
CA VAL A 103 -0.42 -9.33 14.12
C VAL A 103 -1.69 -8.93 14.88
N VAL A 104 -2.68 -8.37 14.20
CA VAL A 104 -3.96 -8.00 14.83
C VAL A 104 -4.73 -9.24 15.30
N ALA A 105 -4.68 -10.36 14.57
CA ALA A 105 -5.28 -11.62 15.00
C ALA A 105 -4.64 -12.17 16.30
N VAL A 106 -3.31 -12.16 16.38
CA VAL A 106 -2.58 -12.58 17.59
C VAL A 106 -2.89 -11.65 18.76
N LEU A 107 -2.87 -10.33 18.55
CA LEU A 107 -3.21 -9.36 19.60
C LEU A 107 -4.65 -9.55 20.07
N SER A 108 -5.61 -9.71 19.16
CA SER A 108 -7.01 -9.91 19.51
C SER A 108 -7.21 -11.20 20.33
N TYR A 109 -6.52 -12.28 19.97
CA TYR A 109 -6.51 -13.52 20.74
C TYR A 109 -5.93 -13.33 22.15
N VAL A 110 -4.80 -12.64 22.28
CA VAL A 110 -4.14 -12.38 23.58
C VAL A 110 -4.98 -11.47 24.49
N PHE A 111 -5.63 -10.46 23.92
CA PHE A 111 -6.46 -9.51 24.67
C PHE A 111 -7.92 -9.95 24.84
N GLY A 112 -8.30 -11.13 24.33
CA GLY A 112 -9.67 -11.65 24.41
C GLY A 112 -10.69 -10.83 23.61
N ILE A 113 -10.24 -10.09 22.60
CA ILE A 113 -11.08 -9.26 21.73
C ILE A 113 -11.58 -10.14 20.58
N THR A 114 -12.89 -10.13 20.32
CA THR A 114 -13.47 -10.81 19.15
C THR A 114 -13.06 -10.07 17.88
N LEU A 115 -12.17 -10.67 17.08
CA LEU A 115 -11.76 -10.10 15.81
C LEU A 115 -12.82 -10.36 14.74
N THR A 116 -13.50 -9.31 14.32
CA THR A 116 -14.30 -9.29 13.08
C THR A 116 -13.56 -8.44 12.06
N LEU A 117 -13.18 -9.02 10.91
CA LEU A 117 -12.48 -8.29 9.84
C LEU A 117 -13.31 -7.16 9.21
N GLY A 118 -14.62 -7.13 9.47
CA GLY A 118 -15.49 -6.02 9.08
C GLY A 118 -15.68 -5.85 7.58
N LEU A 119 -15.28 -6.84 6.77
CA LEU A 119 -15.47 -6.82 5.33
C LEU A 119 -16.90 -7.25 4.99
N ASP A 120 -17.63 -6.36 4.33
CA ASP A 120 -18.94 -6.69 3.78
C ASP A 120 -18.79 -7.59 2.53
N ALA A 121 -19.89 -8.22 2.11
CA ALA A 121 -19.88 -9.10 0.95
C ALA A 121 -19.44 -8.38 -0.34
N LYS A 122 -19.76 -7.08 -0.49
CA LYS A 122 -19.38 -6.31 -1.68
C LYS A 122 -17.86 -6.06 -1.69
N SER A 123 -17.28 -5.61 -0.57
CA SER A 123 -15.82 -5.38 -0.48
C SER A 123 -15.03 -6.67 -0.66
N LEU A 124 -15.53 -7.81 -0.17
CA LEU A 124 -14.88 -9.11 -0.39
C LEU A 124 -14.83 -9.47 -1.88
N VAL A 125 -15.90 -9.22 -2.63
CA VAL A 125 -15.94 -9.44 -4.09
C VAL A 125 -14.93 -8.55 -4.80
N PHE A 126 -14.86 -7.26 -4.46
CA PHE A 126 -13.88 -6.33 -5.05
C PHE A 126 -12.43 -6.71 -4.71
N LEU A 127 -12.18 -7.15 -3.48
CA LEU A 127 -10.86 -7.64 -3.07
C LEU A 127 -10.43 -8.85 -3.90
N MET A 128 -11.31 -9.86 -4.03
CA MET A 128 -11.04 -11.05 -4.82
C MET A 128 -10.84 -10.72 -6.30
N LEU A 129 -11.68 -9.85 -6.86
CA LEU A 129 -11.56 -9.38 -8.24
C LEU A 129 -10.21 -8.68 -8.47
N THR A 130 -9.81 -7.80 -7.54
CA THR A 130 -8.54 -7.08 -7.60
C THR A 130 -7.36 -8.05 -7.57
N PHE A 131 -7.39 -9.06 -6.71
CA PHE A 131 -6.34 -10.09 -6.66
C PHE A 131 -6.26 -10.90 -7.95
N ILE A 132 -7.39 -11.35 -8.49
CA ILE A 132 -7.43 -12.11 -9.75
C ILE A 132 -6.83 -11.27 -10.89
N LEU A 133 -7.27 -10.03 -11.04
CA LEU A 133 -6.75 -9.12 -12.07
C LEU A 133 -5.26 -8.82 -11.87
N SER A 134 -4.80 -8.70 -10.62
CA SER A 134 -3.39 -8.46 -10.31
C SER A 134 -2.52 -9.64 -10.71
N ILE A 135 -2.96 -10.86 -10.39
CA ILE A 135 -2.28 -12.11 -10.78
C ILE A 135 -2.21 -12.21 -12.31
N MET A 136 -3.30 -11.93 -13.02
CA MET A 136 -3.29 -11.95 -14.48
C MET A 136 -2.30 -10.93 -15.06
N THR A 137 -2.30 -9.69 -14.57
CA THR A 137 -1.37 -8.65 -15.02
C THR A 137 0.10 -9.05 -14.81
N ILE A 138 0.42 -9.64 -13.66
CA ILE A 138 1.81 -10.05 -13.35
C ILE A 138 2.21 -11.30 -14.13
N SER A 139 1.31 -12.28 -14.25
CA SER A 139 1.59 -13.57 -14.91
C SER A 139 1.97 -13.43 -16.38
N MET A 140 1.53 -12.37 -17.05
CA MET A 140 1.86 -12.10 -18.46
C MET A 140 3.26 -11.49 -18.64
N GLY A 141 3.96 -11.14 -17.55
CA GLY A 141 5.33 -10.59 -17.58
C GLY A 141 5.44 -9.18 -18.18
N ARG A 142 4.34 -8.57 -18.61
CA ARG A 142 4.25 -7.21 -19.17
C ARG A 142 2.93 -6.55 -18.75
N ALA A 143 3.02 -5.33 -18.22
CA ALA A 143 1.85 -4.52 -17.95
C ALA A 143 1.44 -3.76 -19.22
N THR A 144 0.18 -3.83 -19.60
CA THR A 144 -0.38 -3.08 -20.73
C THR A 144 -1.27 -1.93 -20.27
N PHE A 145 -1.42 -0.91 -21.11
CA PHE A 145 -2.32 0.21 -20.84
C PHE A 145 -3.77 -0.26 -20.60
N ALA A 146 -4.24 -1.25 -21.37
CA ALA A 146 -5.57 -1.83 -21.20
C ALA A 146 -5.76 -2.48 -19.83
N GLN A 147 -4.78 -3.25 -19.34
CA GLN A 147 -4.83 -3.81 -17.98
C GLN A 147 -4.87 -2.71 -16.92
N GLY A 148 -4.06 -1.65 -17.09
CA GLY A 148 -4.09 -0.49 -16.20
C GLY A 148 -5.46 0.17 -16.13
N ILE A 149 -6.13 0.35 -17.28
CA ILE A 149 -7.51 0.86 -17.32
C ILE A 149 -8.47 -0.07 -16.58
N ILE A 150 -8.37 -1.39 -16.77
CA ILE A 150 -9.25 -2.35 -16.09
C ILE A 150 -9.11 -2.22 -14.56
N HIS A 151 -7.87 -2.13 -14.05
CA HIS A 151 -7.61 -1.91 -12.63
C HIS A 151 -8.21 -0.60 -12.12
N LEU A 152 -8.05 0.50 -12.87
CA LEU A 152 -8.63 1.80 -12.51
C LEU A 152 -10.16 1.80 -12.54
N VAL A 153 -10.77 1.10 -13.50
CA VAL A 153 -12.24 0.97 -13.58
C VAL A 153 -12.79 0.18 -12.39
N VAL A 154 -12.14 -0.93 -12.03
CA VAL A 154 -12.55 -1.72 -10.85
C VAL A 154 -12.37 -0.92 -9.57
N PHE A 155 -11.27 -0.19 -9.42
CA PHE A 155 -11.04 0.69 -8.29
C PHE A 155 -12.08 1.83 -8.23
N GLY A 156 -12.41 2.45 -9.36
CA GLY A 156 -13.45 3.47 -9.45
C GLY A 156 -14.84 2.94 -9.10
N ALA A 157 -15.17 1.72 -9.53
CA ALA A 157 -16.41 1.04 -9.17
C ALA A 157 -16.49 0.74 -7.66
N TYR A 158 -15.38 0.30 -7.06
CA TYR A 158 -15.27 0.13 -5.61
C TYR A 158 -15.52 1.45 -4.88
N LEU A 159 -14.83 2.53 -5.25
CA LEU A 159 -15.04 3.85 -4.65
C LEU A 159 -16.48 4.32 -4.77
N ARG A 160 -17.10 4.13 -5.95
CA ARG A 160 -18.48 4.55 -6.16
C ARG A 160 -19.44 3.79 -5.24
N LEU A 161 -19.27 2.49 -5.07
CA LEU A 161 -20.11 1.68 -4.19
C LEU A 161 -19.85 1.95 -2.71
N SER A 162 -18.61 2.28 -2.31
CA SER A 162 -18.32 2.67 -0.93
C SER A 162 -18.86 4.06 -0.56
N ILE A 163 -18.94 5.00 -1.52
CA ILE A 163 -19.44 6.36 -1.28
C ILE A 163 -20.97 6.43 -1.31
N THR A 164 -21.63 5.68 -2.18
CA THR A 164 -23.10 5.57 -2.18
C THR A 164 -23.49 4.09 -2.15
N PRO A 165 -23.68 3.52 -0.93
CA PRO A 165 -23.83 2.09 -0.70
C PRO A 165 -25.10 1.46 -1.25
#